data_AF-A0A6G3PIN9-F1
#
_entry.id   AF-A0A6G3PIN9-F1
#
_cell.length_a   1.000
_cell.length_b   1.000
_cell.length_c   1.000
_cell.angle_alpha   90.00
_cell.angle_beta   90.00
_cell.angle_gamma   90.00
#
_symmetry.space_group_name_H-M   'P 1'
#
loop_
_entity.id
_entity.type
_entity.pdbx_description
1 polymer ?
#
loop_
_entity_poly.entity_id
_entity_poly.type
_entity_poly.pdbx_seq_one_letter_code
_entity_poly.pdbx_strand_id
1 'polypeptide(L)'
;SSHAWPGATARESTGNALAALAAAVRPGGRVLFGEGIWQQEPTPAALAGLGAEPGDYGSLLELIRLAESHGLRALQVTVADQREWDLFESEGPIGRGQRWALEHPGHPLHAEVTAEVDARRSGYYGGYRSSFTLAYLVLST
;
A
#
# COMPACT_ATOMS: atom_id res chain seq x y z
N SER A 1 -9.32 7.19 3.65
CA SER A 1 -8.33 6.75 2.65
C SER A 1 -6.96 6.67 3.33
N SER A 2 -6.21 5.58 3.12
CA SER A 2 -4.82 5.43 3.58
C SER A 2 -3.81 6.14 2.67
N HIS A 3 -4.26 6.74 1.56
CA HIS A 3 -3.40 7.44 0.62
C HIS A 3 -3.01 8.82 1.16
N ALA A 4 -1.77 9.22 0.89
CA ALA A 4 -1.23 10.49 1.36
C ALA A 4 -1.75 11.70 0.58
N TRP A 5 -2.28 11.50 -0.64
CA TRP A 5 -2.79 12.59 -1.49
C TRP A 5 -4.33 12.63 -1.48
N PRO A 6 -4.95 13.80 -1.65
CA PRO A 6 -6.41 13.88 -1.71
C PRO A 6 -7.01 13.20 -2.98
N GLY A 7 -8.14 12.52 -2.79
CA GLY A 7 -8.98 11.94 -3.85
C GLY A 7 -10.24 11.31 -3.24
N ALA A 8 -11.33 11.23 -4.01
CA ALA A 8 -12.56 10.60 -3.53
C ALA A 8 -12.44 9.06 -3.48
N THR A 9 -11.57 8.49 -4.32
CA THR A 9 -11.18 7.08 -4.30
C THR A 9 -9.66 6.93 -4.18
N ALA A 10 -9.20 5.73 -3.82
CA ALA A 10 -7.77 5.38 -3.85
C ALA A 10 -7.17 5.65 -5.23
N ARG A 11 -7.84 5.17 -6.29
CA ARG A 11 -7.41 5.35 -7.67
C ARG A 11 -7.30 6.81 -8.10
N GLU A 12 -8.25 7.64 -7.70
CA GLU A 12 -8.22 9.08 -7.98
C GLU A 12 -7.07 9.76 -7.23
N SER A 13 -6.85 9.40 -5.97
CA SER A 13 -5.71 9.89 -5.18
C SER A 13 -4.38 9.58 -5.87
N THR A 14 -4.17 8.36 -6.37
CA THR A 14 -2.96 7.98 -7.13
C THR A 14 -2.76 8.87 -8.35
N GLY A 15 -3.81 9.11 -9.14
CA GLY A 15 -3.76 9.98 -10.32
C GLY A 15 -3.44 11.43 -9.96
N ASN A 16 -4.09 11.96 -8.93
CA ASN A 16 -3.86 13.32 -8.44
C ASN A 16 -2.41 13.51 -7.95
N ALA A 17 -1.84 12.51 -7.27
CA ALA A 17 -0.45 12.53 -6.86
C ALA A 17 0.51 12.55 -8.06
N LEU A 18 0.27 11.71 -9.07
CA LEU A 18 1.07 11.66 -10.29
C LEU A 18 1.00 12.98 -11.08
N ALA A 19 -0.18 13.59 -11.18
CA ALA A 19 -0.35 14.90 -11.79
C ALA A 19 0.46 15.98 -11.05
N ALA A 20 0.41 15.99 -9.71
CA ALA A 20 1.16 16.92 -8.89
C ALA A 20 2.68 16.72 -9.03
N LEU A 21 3.15 15.47 -9.07
CA LEU A 21 4.56 15.14 -9.29
C LEU A 21 5.04 15.59 -10.68
N ALA A 22 4.24 15.37 -11.72
CA ALA A 22 4.56 15.80 -13.08
C ALA A 22 4.69 17.33 -13.18
N ALA A 23 3.88 18.08 -12.44
CA ALA A 23 3.96 19.53 -12.39
C ALA A 23 5.16 20.05 -11.59
N ALA A 24 5.66 19.28 -10.61
CA ALA A 24 6.73 19.70 -9.70
C ALA A 24 8.14 19.31 -10.18
N VAL A 25 8.27 18.24 -10.96
CA VAL A 25 9.56 17.76 -11.43
C VAL A 25 10.13 18.66 -12.54
N ARG A 26 11.40 19.05 -12.42
CA ARG A 26 12.10 19.79 -13.48
C ARG A 26 12.38 18.87 -14.68
N PRO A 27 12.51 19.40 -15.90
CA PRO A 27 12.92 18.60 -17.06
C PRO A 27 14.20 17.79 -16.79
N GLY A 28 14.15 16.48 -17.05
CA GLY A 28 15.25 15.53 -16.77
C GLY A 28 15.44 15.19 -15.29
N GLY A 29 14.60 15.72 -14.41
CA GLY A 29 14.54 15.36 -12.99
C GLY A 29 13.90 13.98 -12.78
N ARG A 30 14.06 13.44 -11.58
CA ARG A 30 13.51 12.14 -11.20
C ARG A 30 12.65 12.27 -9.95
N VAL A 31 11.57 11.48 -9.90
CA VAL A 31 10.74 11.31 -8.71
C VAL A 31 10.62 9.83 -8.37
N LEU A 32 10.54 9.53 -7.08
CA LEU A 32 10.21 8.20 -6.58
C LEU A 32 8.74 8.21 -6.17
N PHE A 33 7.97 7.27 -6.71
CA PHE A 33 6.55 7.10 -6.38
C PHE A 33 6.30 5.67 -5.90
N GLY A 34 5.67 5.51 -4.74
CA GLY A 34 5.30 4.23 -4.16
C GLY A 34 3.78 4.08 -4.14
N GLU A 35 3.27 2.92 -4.56
CA GLU A 35 1.83 2.64 -4.59
C GLU A 35 1.53 1.14 -4.44
N GLY A 36 0.41 0.84 -3.79
CA GLY A 36 -0.10 -0.52 -3.63
C GLY A 36 -0.56 -1.11 -4.96
N ILE A 37 -0.25 -2.38 -5.17
CA ILE A 37 -0.66 -3.10 -6.38
C ILE A 37 -1.18 -4.49 -6.05
N TRP A 38 -2.07 -4.98 -6.91
CA TRP A 38 -2.44 -6.38 -6.98
C TRP A 38 -1.44 -7.13 -7.87
N GLN A 39 -0.73 -8.12 -7.32
CA GLN A 39 0.14 -9.04 -8.07
C GLN A 39 -0.67 -10.09 -8.85
N GLN A 40 -1.91 -10.31 -8.42
CA GLN A 40 -2.90 -11.20 -9.00
C GLN A 40 -4.29 -10.68 -8.63
N GLU A 41 -5.32 -11.10 -9.36
CA GLU A 41 -6.71 -10.73 -9.08
C GLU A 41 -7.06 -10.94 -7.59
N PRO A 42 -7.58 -9.92 -6.88
CA PRO A 42 -7.85 -10.04 -5.46
C PRO A 42 -9.02 -10.99 -5.19
N THR A 43 -8.84 -11.86 -4.20
CA THR A 43 -9.94 -12.65 -3.67
C THR A 43 -10.83 -11.78 -2.76
N PRO A 44 -12.10 -12.17 -2.51
CA PRO A 44 -12.94 -11.49 -1.52
C PRO A 44 -12.29 -11.41 -0.13
N ALA A 45 -11.53 -12.43 0.27
CA ALA A 45 -10.79 -12.44 1.54
C ALA A 45 -9.63 -11.43 1.54
N ALA A 46 -8.94 -11.25 0.41
CA ALA A 46 -7.91 -10.23 0.28
C ALA A 46 -8.48 -8.81 0.34
N LEU A 47 -9.59 -8.56 -0.36
CA LEU A 47 -10.30 -7.27 -0.31
C LEU A 47 -10.77 -6.95 1.11
N ALA A 48 -11.46 -7.89 1.75
CA ALA A 48 -11.95 -7.72 3.12
C ALA A 48 -10.79 -7.55 4.13
N GLY A 49 -9.73 -8.35 3.99
CA GLY A 49 -8.56 -8.30 4.87
C GLY A 49 -7.78 -7.01 4.76
N LEU A 50 -7.68 -6.44 3.55
CA LEU A 50 -7.02 -5.15 3.32
C LEU A 50 -7.94 -3.96 3.63
N GLY A 51 -9.26 -4.18 3.63
CA GLY A 51 -10.26 -3.11 3.68
C GLY A 51 -10.28 -2.29 2.38
N ALA A 52 -10.15 -2.98 1.24
CA ALA A 52 -10.08 -2.38 -0.09
C ALA A 52 -11.28 -2.81 -0.94
N GLU A 53 -11.69 -1.92 -1.84
CA GLU A 53 -12.65 -2.21 -2.90
C GLU A 53 -11.90 -2.70 -4.18
N PRO A 54 -12.55 -3.47 -5.07
CA PRO A 54 -11.91 -3.99 -6.28
C PRO A 54 -11.22 -2.94 -7.16
N GLY A 55 -11.70 -1.70 -7.14
CA GLY A 55 -11.16 -0.59 -7.95
C GLY A 55 -10.14 0.30 -7.23
N ASP A 56 -9.80 0.01 -5.97
CA ASP A 56 -8.90 0.88 -5.21
C ASP A 56 -7.46 0.80 -5.73
N TYR A 57 -7.02 -0.40 -6.11
CA TYR A 57 -5.69 -0.66 -6.64
C TYR A 57 -5.77 -1.43 -7.95
N GLY A 58 -4.72 -1.34 -8.76
CA GLY A 58 -4.60 -2.06 -10.03
C GLY A 58 -3.35 -2.95 -10.06
N SER A 59 -3.10 -3.55 -11.21
CA SER A 59 -1.86 -4.24 -11.51
C SER A 59 -0.66 -3.30 -11.64
N LEU A 60 0.54 -3.86 -11.57
CA LEU A 60 1.78 -3.10 -11.81
C LEU A 60 1.78 -2.38 -13.17
N LEU A 61 1.27 -3.05 -14.21
CA LEU A 61 1.23 -2.46 -15.54
C LEU A 61 0.28 -1.27 -15.59
N GLU A 62 -0.89 -1.35 -14.96
CA GLU A 62 -1.86 -0.25 -14.92
C GLU A 62 -1.33 0.97 -14.14
N LEU A 63 -0.53 0.74 -13.10
CA LEU A 63 0.17 1.80 -12.39
C LEU A 63 1.21 2.50 -13.28
N ILE A 64 2.03 1.73 -14.01
CA ILE A 64 2.99 2.29 -14.97
C ILE A 64 2.26 3.09 -16.05
N ARG A 65 1.19 2.54 -16.64
CA ARG A 65 0.41 3.25 -17.67
C ARG A 65 -0.27 4.51 -17.13
N LEU A 66 -0.69 4.52 -15.87
CA LEU A 66 -1.21 5.73 -15.26
C LEU A 66 -0.13 6.82 -15.17
N ALA A 67 1.06 6.49 -14.66
CA ALA A 67 2.17 7.45 -14.63
C ALA A 67 2.46 8.01 -16.02
N GLU A 68 2.50 7.16 -17.03
CA GLU A 68 2.72 7.56 -18.43
C GLU A 68 1.64 8.48 -18.98
N SER A 69 0.37 8.29 -18.61
CA SER A 69 -0.71 9.20 -19.00
C SER A 69 -0.57 10.60 -18.38
N HIS A 70 0.20 10.74 -17.30
CA HIS A 70 0.57 12.03 -16.69
C HIS A 70 1.91 12.58 -17.23
N GLY A 71 2.47 11.97 -18.29
CA GLY A 71 3.72 12.42 -18.88
C GLY A 71 4.98 11.95 -18.14
N LEU A 72 4.84 11.01 -17.20
CA LEU A 72 5.95 10.44 -16.43
C LEU A 72 6.32 9.05 -16.96
N ARG A 73 7.54 8.85 -17.42
CA ARG A 73 8.09 7.57 -17.89
C ARG A 73 8.81 6.84 -16.77
N ALA A 74 8.55 5.54 -16.64
CA ALA A 74 9.25 4.68 -15.69
C ALA A 74 10.68 4.37 -16.19
N LEU A 75 11.68 4.77 -15.40
CA LEU A 75 13.09 4.46 -15.62
C LEU A 75 13.50 3.17 -14.89
N GLN A 76 12.92 2.96 -13.71
CA GLN A 76 13.14 1.78 -12.89
C GLN A 76 11.84 1.44 -12.17
N VAL A 77 11.56 0.15 -12.09
CA VAL A 77 10.42 -0.40 -11.35
C VAL A 77 10.94 -1.46 -10.41
N THR A 78 10.51 -1.41 -9.16
CA THR A 78 10.83 -2.42 -8.14
C THR A 78 9.56 -2.75 -7.38
N VAL A 79 9.40 -3.99 -6.98
CA VAL A 79 8.23 -4.48 -6.25
C VAL A 79 8.75 -5.12 -4.98
N ALA A 80 8.14 -4.76 -3.84
CA ALA A 80 8.49 -5.38 -2.58
C ALA A 80 8.22 -6.88 -2.67
N ASP A 81 9.22 -7.69 -2.38
CA ASP A 81 9.06 -9.13 -2.38
C ASP A 81 8.23 -9.61 -1.18
N GLN A 82 7.84 -10.89 -1.17
CA GLN A 82 7.03 -11.43 -0.09
C GLN A 82 7.71 -11.30 1.28
N ARG A 83 9.03 -11.41 1.34
CA ARG A 83 9.78 -11.33 2.60
C ARG A 83 9.77 -9.90 3.13
N GLU A 84 9.98 -8.91 2.27
CA GLU A 84 9.89 -7.50 2.64
C GLU A 84 8.48 -7.16 3.14
N TRP A 85 7.44 -7.65 2.47
CA TRP A 85 6.05 -7.45 2.88
C TRP A 85 5.72 -8.16 4.19
N ASP A 86 6.21 -9.39 4.39
CA ASP A 86 6.08 -10.14 5.64
C ASP A 86 6.72 -9.39 6.80
N LEU A 87 7.93 -8.85 6.62
CA LEU A 87 8.63 -8.09 7.65
C LEU A 87 7.87 -6.81 7.99
N PHE A 88 7.37 -6.08 6.98
CA PHE A 88 6.55 -4.90 7.19
C PHE A 88 5.33 -5.19 8.07
N GLU A 89 4.51 -6.19 7.71
CA GLU A 89 3.30 -6.52 8.46
C GLU A 89 3.60 -7.12 9.84
N SER A 90 4.53 -8.08 9.91
CA SER A 90 4.81 -8.85 11.12
C SER A 90 5.60 -8.07 12.17
N GLU A 91 6.60 -7.27 11.80
CA GLU A 91 7.38 -6.47 12.75
C GLU A 91 6.76 -5.10 13.02
N GLY A 92 6.03 -4.58 12.03
CA GLY A 92 5.37 -3.27 12.05
C GLY A 92 4.05 -3.31 12.83
N PRO A 93 2.89 -3.16 12.17
CA PRO A 93 1.61 -2.95 12.87
C PRO A 93 1.24 -4.14 13.76
N ILE A 94 1.41 -5.39 13.30
CA ILE A 94 1.09 -6.58 14.10
C ILE A 94 2.07 -6.69 15.29
N GLY A 95 3.37 -6.66 15.00
CA GLY A 95 4.41 -6.87 16.01
C GLY A 95 4.46 -5.77 17.06
N ARG A 96 4.34 -4.49 16.65
CA ARG A 96 4.34 -3.35 17.57
C ARG A 96 3.11 -3.39 18.47
N GLY A 97 1.92 -3.61 17.91
CA GLY A 97 0.70 -3.74 18.70
C GLY A 97 0.76 -4.90 19.69
N GLN A 98 1.26 -6.06 19.25
CA GLN A 98 1.40 -7.23 20.12
C GLN A 98 2.37 -7.00 21.28
N ARG A 99 3.54 -6.41 21.03
CA ARG A 99 4.52 -6.09 22.08
C ARG A 99 3.92 -5.09 23.07
N TRP A 100 3.30 -4.04 22.56
CA TRP A 100 2.64 -3.04 23.40
C TRP A 100 1.57 -3.67 24.29
N ALA A 101 0.71 -4.54 23.75
CA ALA A 101 -0.34 -5.21 24.52
C ALA A 101 0.24 -6.07 25.66
N LEU A 102 1.29 -6.86 25.37
CA LEU A 102 1.96 -7.68 26.37
C LEU A 102 2.60 -6.87 27.50
N GLU A 103 3.13 -5.68 27.19
CA GLU A 103 3.73 -4.77 28.16
C GLU A 103 2.68 -4.00 28.99
N HIS A 104 1.43 -3.90 28.51
CA HIS A 104 0.39 -3.04 29.09
C HIS A 104 -0.94 -3.78 29.37
N PRO A 105 -0.94 -4.91 30.11
CA PRO A 105 -2.13 -5.75 30.29
C PRO A 105 -3.31 -5.07 31.01
N GLY A 106 -3.02 -4.06 31.84
CA GLY A 106 -4.04 -3.30 32.57
C GLY A 106 -4.47 -1.98 31.92
N HIS A 107 -3.92 -1.64 30.74
CA HIS A 107 -4.22 -0.36 30.10
C HIS A 107 -5.65 -0.37 29.51
N PRO A 108 -6.42 0.73 29.60
CA PRO A 108 -7.80 0.77 29.08
C PRO A 108 -7.93 0.39 27.59
N LEU A 109 -6.91 0.69 26.78
CA LEU A 109 -6.87 0.33 25.36
C LEU A 109 -6.36 -1.10 25.06
N HIS A 110 -5.99 -1.89 26.07
CA HIS A 110 -5.41 -3.22 25.87
C HIS A 110 -6.30 -4.13 25.02
N ALA A 111 -7.59 -4.20 25.34
CA ALA A 111 -8.54 -5.02 24.61
C ALA A 111 -8.73 -4.55 23.16
N GLU A 112 -8.78 -3.25 22.93
CA GLU A 112 -8.93 -2.65 21.60
C GLU A 112 -7.70 -2.95 20.72
N VAL A 113 -6.50 -2.69 21.23
CA VAL A 113 -5.26 -2.97 20.48
C VAL A 113 -5.10 -4.46 20.20
N THR A 114 -5.45 -5.32 21.16
CA THR A 114 -5.39 -6.79 20.94
C THR A 114 -6.35 -7.20 19.82
N ALA A 115 -7.58 -6.69 19.83
CA ALA A 115 -8.56 -6.97 18.79
C ALA A 115 -8.12 -6.45 17.41
N GLU A 116 -7.52 -5.26 17.34
CA GLU A 116 -6.98 -4.70 16.10
C GLU A 116 -5.82 -5.56 15.55
N VAL A 117 -4.90 -5.99 16.42
CA VAL A 117 -3.79 -6.88 16.06
C VAL A 117 -4.29 -8.21 15.54
N ASP A 118 -5.29 -8.81 16.19
CA ASP A 118 -5.89 -10.09 15.76
C ASP A 118 -6.65 -9.97 14.44
N ALA A 119 -7.38 -8.86 14.26
CA ALA A 119 -8.06 -8.56 12.99
C ALA A 119 -7.04 -8.39 11.86
N ARG A 120 -5.98 -7.62 12.08
CA ARG A 120 -4.94 -7.39 11.07
C ARG A 120 -4.17 -8.66 10.74
N ARG A 121 -3.85 -9.48 11.74
CA ARG A 121 -3.23 -10.80 11.55
C ARG A 121 -4.10 -11.70 10.68
N SER A 122 -5.40 -11.76 10.95
CA SER A 122 -6.35 -12.55 10.16
C SER A 122 -6.46 -12.02 8.73
N GLY A 123 -6.56 -10.70 8.55
CA GLY A 123 -6.65 -10.07 7.24
C GLY A 123 -5.40 -10.27 6.39
N TYR A 124 -4.21 -10.19 7.01
CA TYR A 124 -2.95 -10.42 6.30
C TYR A 124 -2.76 -11.88 5.93
N TYR A 125 -2.56 -12.75 6.94
CA TYR A 125 -2.16 -14.14 6.71
C TYR A 125 -3.27 -15.00 6.08
N GLY A 126 -4.54 -14.63 6.29
CA GLY A 126 -5.70 -15.30 5.69
C GLY A 126 -6.25 -14.62 4.44
N GLY A 127 -5.76 -13.43 4.08
CA GLY A 127 -6.29 -12.62 2.98
C GLY A 127 -5.23 -12.21 1.99
N TYR A 128 -4.72 -10.99 2.11
CA TYR A 128 -3.98 -10.31 1.03
C TYR A 128 -2.49 -10.63 0.96
N ARG A 129 -1.94 -11.48 1.84
CA ARG A 129 -0.50 -11.75 1.93
C ARG A 129 0.16 -12.08 0.59
N SER A 130 -0.48 -12.89 -0.25
CA SER A 130 0.07 -13.36 -1.53
C SER A 130 -0.41 -12.57 -2.75
N SER A 131 -1.35 -11.65 -2.59
CA SER A 131 -1.97 -10.94 -3.72
C SER A 131 -1.67 -9.45 -3.74
N PHE A 132 -1.38 -8.84 -2.59
CA PHE A 132 -1.11 -7.41 -2.49
C PHE A 132 0.34 -7.15 -2.07
N THR A 133 0.95 -6.12 -2.65
CA THR A 133 2.28 -5.63 -2.26
C THR A 133 2.44 -4.15 -2.62
N LEU A 134 3.60 -3.58 -2.35
CA LEU A 134 3.96 -2.21 -2.70
C LEU A 134 4.94 -2.19 -3.89
N ALA A 135 4.66 -1.36 -4.89
CA ALA A 135 5.57 -1.08 -6.00
C ALA A 135 6.21 0.30 -5.83
N TYR A 136 7.44 0.43 -6.33
CA TYR A 136 8.22 1.66 -6.34
C TYR A 136 8.68 1.96 -7.78
N LEU A 137 8.33 3.14 -8.26
CA LEU A 137 8.63 3.61 -9.60
C LEU A 137 9.55 4.82 -9.52
N VAL A 138 10.71 4.72 -10.14
CA VAL A 138 11.54 5.90 -10.45
C VAL A 138 11.06 6.44 -11.79
N LEU A 139 10.51 7.65 -11.77
CA LEU A 139 9.85 8.29 -12.90
C LEU A 139 10.61 9.54 -13.37
N SER A 140 10.50 9.89 -14.65
CA SER A 140 11.00 11.13 -15.26
C SER A 140 10.03 11.67 -16.31
N THR A 141 10.03 12.98 -16.54
CA THR A 141 9.42 13.62 -17.73
C THR A 141 10.20 13.29 -18.99
#